data_AF-A0A392UUC4-F1
#
_entry.id   AF-A0A392UUC4-F1
#
_cell.length_a   1.000
_cell.length_b   1.000
_cell.length_c   1.000
_cell.angle_alpha   90.00
_cell.angle_beta   90.00
_cell.angle_gamma   90.00
#
_symmetry.space_group_name_H-M   'P 1'
#
loop_
_entity.id
_entity.type
_entity.pdbx_description
1 polymer ?
#
loop_
_entity_poly.entity_id
_entity_poly.type
_entity_poly.pdbx_seq_one_letter_code
_entity_poly.pdbx_strand_id
1 'polypeptide(L)' 'GRTVVVLSQSGPGSSSSPGGGYACSSEPMETPQKRQRQDDSVVDLTASEPKFVLPNCFGARGFFEKFPPAVPDSEK' A
#
# COMPACT_ATOMS: atom_id res chain seq x y z
N GLY A 1 -6.94 26.06 -21.27
CA GLY A 1 -7.79 24.86 -21.32
C GLY A 1 -7.16 23.79 -20.45
N ARG A 2 -7.91 23.20 -19.51
CA ARG A 2 -7.38 22.18 -18.60
C ARG A 2 -7.51 20.82 -19.29
N THR A 3 -6.38 20.19 -19.57
CA THR A 3 -6.34 18.85 -20.18
C THR A 3 -6.62 17.82 -19.10
N VAL A 4 -7.78 17.17 -19.15
CA VAL A 4 -8.09 16.00 -18.33
C VAL A 4 -7.63 14.76 -19.08
N VAL A 5 -6.60 14.08 -18.57
CA VAL A 5 -6.22 12.77 -19.07
C VAL A 5 -7.17 11.75 -18.45
N VAL A 6 -8.22 11.40 -19.18
CA VAL A 6 -9.10 10.28 -18.83
C VAL A 6 -8.37 9.00 -19.23
N LEU A 7 -7.89 8.25 -18.23
CA LEU A 7 -7.35 6.92 -18.45
C LEU A 7 -8.52 5.96 -18.70
N SER A 8 -8.71 5.57 -19.96
CA SER A 8 -9.71 4.60 -20.39
C SER A 8 -9.58 3.30 -19.59
N GLN A 9 -10.65 2.94 -18.88
CA GLN A 9 -10.73 1.73 -18.08
C GLN A 9 -10.70 0.50 -19.00
N SER A 10 -9.81 -0.44 -18.70
CA SER A 10 -9.72 -1.75 -19.35
C SER A 10 -11.00 -2.56 -19.14
N GLY A 11 -11.45 -3.23 -20.19
CA GLY A 11 -12.70 -4.00 -20.24
C GLY A 11 -12.75 -5.20 -19.27
N PRO A 12 -13.87 -5.92 -19.23
CA PRO A 12 -14.15 -6.94 -18.22
C PRO A 12 -13.20 -8.14 -18.37
N GLY A 13 -12.15 -8.16 -17.54
CA GLY A 13 -11.33 -9.35 -17.33
C GLY A 13 -12.13 -10.37 -16.52
N SER A 14 -12.29 -11.58 -17.05
CA SER A 14 -12.94 -12.67 -16.33
C SER A 14 -12.12 -13.03 -15.08
N SER A 15 -12.70 -12.85 -13.90
CA SER A 15 -12.18 -13.48 -12.68
C SER A 15 -12.92 -14.79 -12.44
N SER A 16 -12.17 -15.87 -12.30
CA SER A 16 -12.68 -17.16 -11.83
C SER A 16 -12.23 -17.35 -10.40
N SER A 17 -13.11 -17.02 -9.44
CA SER A 17 -12.90 -17.33 -8.04
C SER A 17 -13.38 -18.76 -7.75
N PRO A 18 -12.58 -19.64 -7.11
CA PRO A 18 -13.06 -20.94 -6.66
C PRO A 18 -14.13 -20.72 -5.58
N GLY A 19 -15.31 -21.33 -5.76
CA GLY A 19 -16.40 -21.26 -4.79
C GLY A 19 -15.97 -21.80 -3.42
N GLY A 20 -15.84 -20.90 -2.45
CA GLY A 20 -15.56 -21.25 -1.05
C GLY A 20 -16.77 -21.90 -0.38
N GLY A 21 -16.53 -22.98 0.35
CA GLY A 21 -17.54 -23.80 1.01
C GLY A 21 -18.41 -23.03 2.01
N TYR A 22 -19.68 -23.41 2.06
CA TYR A 22 -20.65 -22.91 3.01
C TYR A 22 -20.43 -23.58 4.38
N ALA A 23 -20.17 -22.76 5.40
CA ALA A 23 -20.65 -22.96 6.76
C ALA A 23 -20.23 -21.73 7.58
N CYS A 24 -21.11 -20.73 7.65
CA CYS A 24 -20.93 -19.61 8.58
C CYS A 24 -21.99 -19.75 9.67
N SER A 25 -21.61 -20.32 10.81
CA SER A 25 -22.43 -20.24 12.02
C SER A 25 -22.28 -18.82 12.58
N SER A 26 -23.14 -17.90 12.13
CA SER A 26 -23.15 -16.54 12.64
C SER A 26 -24.30 -16.38 13.63
N GLU A 27 -24.01 -16.44 14.93
CA GLU A 27 -24.83 -15.69 15.88
C GLU A 27 -24.64 -14.19 15.59
N PRO A 28 -25.70 -13.36 15.56
CA PRO A 28 -25.55 -11.93 15.29
C PRO A 28 -24.84 -11.25 16.46
N MET A 29 -23.53 -11.11 16.36
CA MET A 29 -22.73 -10.33 17.29
C MET A 29 -22.77 -8.86 16.88
N GLU A 30 -23.07 -7.96 17.81
CA GLU A 30 -23.08 -6.52 17.56
C GLU A 30 -21.71 -6.08 17.03
N THR A 31 -21.68 -5.53 15.82
CA THR A 31 -20.43 -5.07 15.21
C THR A 31 -19.96 -3.79 15.91
N PRO A 32 -18.69 -3.70 16.34
CA PRO A 32 -18.13 -2.47 16.92
C PRO A 32 -18.36 -1.27 16.00
N GLN A 33 -18.69 -0.11 16.57
CA GLN A 33 -18.98 1.08 15.79
C GLN A 33 -17.83 1.43 14.83
N LYS A 34 -18.18 1.57 13.55
CA LYS A 34 -17.23 1.92 12.50
C LYS A 34 -16.73 3.35 12.76
N ARG A 35 -15.45 3.49 13.11
CA ARG A 35 -14.82 4.81 13.25
C ARG A 35 -14.94 5.55 11.92
N GLN A 36 -15.27 6.84 11.97
CA GLN A 36 -15.26 7.69 10.80
C GLN A 36 -13.85 7.73 10.22
N ARG A 37 -13.72 7.31 8.96
CA ARG A 37 -12.46 7.37 8.22
C ARG A 37 -12.16 8.86 7.99
N GLN A 38 -10.96 9.32 8.35
CA GLN A 38 -10.45 10.59 7.83
C GLN A 38 -10.13 10.36 6.35
N ASP A 39 -11.16 10.43 5.51
CA ASP A 39 -11.02 10.28 4.06
C ASP A 39 -10.74 11.63 3.37
N ASP A 40 -10.95 12.74 4.09
CA ASP A 40 -10.86 14.10 3.56
C ASP A 40 -9.45 14.72 3.67
N SER A 41 -8.41 13.94 3.96
CA SER A 41 -7.04 14.48 3.90
C SER A 41 -6.64 14.66 2.43
N VAL A 42 -6.91 15.84 1.89
CA VAL A 42 -6.43 16.23 0.56
C VAL A 42 -4.92 16.40 0.67
N VAL A 43 -4.17 15.42 0.16
CA VAL A 43 -2.72 15.54 -0.03
C VAL A 43 -2.51 16.45 -1.23
N ASP A 44 -1.84 17.58 -1.02
CA ASP A 44 -1.46 18.47 -2.10
C ASP A 44 -0.34 17.85 -2.92
N LEU A 45 -0.69 17.26 -4.07
CA LEU A 45 0.26 16.65 -5.01
C LEU A 45 1.17 17.69 -5.71
N THR A 46 0.86 18.98 -5.57
CA THR A 46 1.67 20.09 -6.10
C THR A 46 2.61 20.68 -5.05
N ALA A 47 2.36 20.41 -3.77
CA ALA A 47 3.33 20.71 -2.72
C ALA A 47 4.56 19.85 -2.95
N SER A 48 5.75 20.44 -2.78
CA SER A 48 6.96 19.63 -2.70
C SER A 48 6.85 18.74 -1.47
N GLU A 49 6.75 17.43 -1.69
CA GLU A 49 6.84 16.45 -0.61
C GLU A 49 8.06 16.76 0.28
N PRO A 50 7.93 16.67 1.61
CA PRO A 50 9.07 16.82 2.49
C PRO A 50 10.16 15.84 2.05
N LYS A 51 11.34 16.38 1.77
CA LYS A 51 12.48 15.56 1.34
C LYS A 51 12.84 14.61 2.48
N PHE A 52 12.63 13.32 2.27
CA PHE A 52 13.07 12.32 3.22
C PHE A 52 14.60 12.38 3.33
N VAL A 53 15.10 12.77 4.50
CA VAL A 53 16.54 12.79 4.77
C VAL A 53 16.93 11.47 5.40
N LEU A 54 17.75 10.70 4.70
CA LEU A 54 18.31 9.48 5.26
C LEU A 54 19.25 9.82 6.42
N PRO A 55 19.21 9.06 7.52
CA PRO A 55 20.22 9.14 8.56
C PRO A 55 21.64 9.11 7.97
N ASN A 56 22.54 9.96 8.48
CA ASN A 56 23.91 10.09 7.96
C ASN A 56 24.70 8.76 7.94
N CYS A 57 24.29 7.78 8.76
CA CYS A 57 24.91 6.45 8.79
C CYS A 57 24.80 5.67 7.47
N PHE A 58 23.77 5.91 6.65
CA PHE A 58 23.59 5.17 5.39
C PHE A 58 24.68 5.47 4.34
N GLY A 59 25.38 6.61 4.44
CA GLY A 59 26.51 6.96 3.58
C GLY A 59 27.88 6.76 4.23
N ALA A 60 27.92 6.33 5.49
CA ALA A 60 29.18 6.14 6.19
C ALA A 60 29.92 4.92 5.60
N ARG A 61 31.20 5.11 5.29
CA ARG A 61 32.08 3.99 4.89
C ARG A 61 32.03 2.90 5.98
N GLY A 62 31.81 1.65 5.58
CA GLY A 62 31.71 0.50 6.50
C GLY A 62 30.35 0.28 7.15
N PHE A 63 29.31 1.09 6.84
CA PHE A 63 27.96 0.87 7.40
C PHE A 63 27.40 -0.52 7.06
N PHE A 64 27.47 -0.91 5.79
CA PHE A 64 27.02 -2.24 5.34
C PHE A 64 27.96 -3.39 5.74
N GLU A 65 29.20 -3.10 6.14
CA GLU A 65 30.09 -4.12 6.73
C GLU A 65 29.66 -4.45 8.16
N LYS A 66 29.28 -3.42 8.94
CA LYS A 66 28.77 -3.61 10.30
C LYS A 66 27.32 -4.12 10.32
N PHE A 67 26.52 -3.69 9.36
CA PHE A 67 25.09 -3.99 9.25
C PHE A 67 24.78 -4.47 7.82
N PRO A 68 25.09 -5.75 7.50
CA PRO A 68 24.80 -6.29 6.18
C PRO A 68 23.29 -6.29 5.94
N PRO A 69 22.82 -5.92 4.74
CA PRO A 69 21.41 -5.98 4.42
C PRO A 69 20.97 -7.45 4.43
N ALA A 70 19.81 -7.73 5.02
CA ALA A 70 19.17 -9.02 4.87
C ALA A 70 18.70 -9.14 3.41
N VAL A 71 19.49 -9.80 2.58
CA VAL A 71 19.10 -10.13 1.21
C VAL A 71 18.23 -11.38 1.33
N PRO A 72 16.91 -11.32 1.02
CA PRO A 72 16.14 -12.54 0.90
C PRO A 72 16.77 -13.39 -0.20
N ASP A 73 16.90 -14.70 0.03
CA ASP A 73 17.33 -15.61 -1.02
C ASP A 73 16.34 -15.48 -2.18
N SER A 74 16.75 -14.78 -3.24
CA SER A 74 16.03 -14.82 -4.50
C SER A 74 16.05 -16.28 -4.93
N GLU A 75 14.89 -16.94 -4.90
CA GLU A 75 14.72 -18.30 -5.39
C GLU A 75 15.31 -18.42 -6.81
N LYS A 76 16.06 -19.49 -7.02
CA LYS A 76 16.87 -19.72 -8.22
C LYS A 76 16.06 -20.38 -9.33
#